data_AF-A0A925BML5-F1
#
_entry.id   AF-A0A925BML5-F1
#
_cell.length_a   1.000
_cell.length_b   1.000
_cell.length_c   1.000
_cell.angle_alpha   90.00
_cell.angle_beta   90.00
_cell.angle_gamma   90.00
#
_symmetry.space_group_name_H-M   'P 1'
#
loop_
_entity.id
_entity.type
_entity.pdbx_description
1 polymer ?
#
loop_
_entity_poly.entity_id
_entity_poly.type
_entity_poly.pdbx_seq_one_letter_code
_entity_poly.pdbx_strand_id
1 'polypeptide(L)'
;MPKLRRMRLSCIGYDSARFDDVILDFTNREGQPTNSIVWLRNGGGKTSLLSLLFAGLRTNKRDFLGQRAEEKVRRLTDYVGRNDHGVVVCEWELDGEQGLFDESRARYLSGVFYQRKDADGAGEPDVERLFFASLVSSKTAELTLEGLPLYAQDLGQTRRRSLNGFRRSLRQLERDYPDHGVFVEDKTQGRFEEELASRGIDPEVFFYQIRMNEREGGVSERFSFAEDEDFIDFLLEMTFDQRHARQVREQLGTFRQQIFERNEQLRPELECCRGLVAKLQKLAGLSGERGSVHRDTAAAQGTLQGLLGWTEAWIAKRTVEADLLKARMQESEETADESVLAAKSAERLGAVHHRQSLALRRAEAQTEYHASEREYRTARRNKEVWQAAIFLARVWDARADAAQLREQLERKLKEFAPELERVRNSATRLANALEHAAGASRQEAASLDA
;
A
#
# COMPACT_ATOMS: atom_id res chain seq x y z
N MET A 1 69.55 33.84 9.64
CA MET A 1 69.14 33.25 10.93
C MET A 1 69.74 34.09 12.03
N PRO A 2 68.98 34.39 13.11
CA PRO A 2 69.50 35.14 14.24
C PRO A 2 70.74 34.48 14.85
N LYS A 3 71.71 35.30 15.28
CA LYS A 3 72.99 34.84 15.82
C LYS A 3 73.16 35.29 17.26
N LEU A 4 73.57 34.37 18.14
CA LEU A 4 73.87 34.70 19.54
C LEU A 4 75.13 35.56 19.60
N ARG A 5 75.01 36.77 20.16
CA ARG A 5 76.13 37.71 20.35
C ARG A 5 76.73 37.56 21.74
N ARG A 6 75.90 37.63 22.78
CA ARG A 6 76.34 37.65 24.17
C ARG A 6 75.35 36.90 25.05
N MET A 7 75.84 36.35 26.16
CA MET A 7 75.00 35.65 27.14
C MET A 7 75.39 36.07 28.55
N ARG A 8 74.42 36.56 29.34
CA ARG A 8 74.60 36.88 30.75
C ARG A 8 74.00 35.78 31.62
N LEU A 9 74.77 35.31 32.59
CA LEU A 9 74.31 34.40 33.64
C LEU A 9 74.60 35.04 34.99
N SER A 10 73.60 35.14 35.85
CA SER A 10 73.77 35.69 37.19
C SER A 10 73.03 34.88 38.24
N CYS A 11 73.69 34.59 39.36
CA CYS A 11 73.23 33.74 40.46
C CYS A 11 72.51 32.47 40.00
N ILE A 12 73.11 31.74 39.06
CA ILE A 12 72.53 30.52 38.51
C ILE A 12 73.62 29.51 38.16
N GLY A 13 73.31 28.22 38.28
CA GLY A 13 74.26 27.14 38.02
C GLY A 13 74.17 26.07 39.09
N TYR A 14 74.68 24.89 38.75
CA TYR A 14 74.75 23.77 39.69
C TYR A 14 75.77 24.08 40.79
N ASP A 15 75.60 23.52 41.99
CA ASP A 15 76.44 23.86 43.17
C ASP A 15 77.94 23.72 42.92
N SER A 16 78.37 22.77 42.08
CA SER A 16 79.78 22.58 41.75
C SER A 16 80.32 23.50 40.65
N ALA A 17 79.45 24.24 39.95
CA ALA A 17 79.79 25.06 38.78
C ALA A 17 78.78 26.21 38.61
N ARG A 18 78.88 27.17 39.52
CA ARG A 18 77.94 28.28 39.69
C ARG A 18 78.43 29.55 39.01
N PHE A 19 77.52 30.30 38.39
CA PHE A 19 77.78 31.58 37.75
C PHE A 19 77.21 32.73 38.61
N ASP A 20 78.08 33.58 39.15
CA ASP A 20 77.68 34.68 40.05
C ASP A 20 77.11 35.89 39.30
N ASP A 21 77.88 36.48 38.38
CA ASP A 21 77.43 37.42 37.35
C ASP A 21 78.50 37.47 36.25
N VAL A 22 78.26 36.78 35.15
CA VAL A 22 79.20 36.69 34.02
C VAL A 22 78.50 37.02 32.73
N ILE A 23 79.18 37.78 31.87
CA ILE A 23 78.78 38.02 30.48
C ILE A 23 79.79 37.30 29.59
N LEU A 24 79.30 36.34 28.83
CA LEU A 24 80.05 35.66 27.78
C LEU A 24 79.85 36.43 26.48
N ASP A 25 80.95 36.80 25.84
CA ASP A 25 80.95 37.50 24.56
C ASP A 25 81.36 36.52 23.45
N PHE A 26 80.46 36.35 22.47
CA PHE A 26 80.63 35.48 21.31
C PHE A 26 80.85 36.30 20.02
N THR A 27 81.28 37.56 20.17
CA THR A 27 81.58 38.44 19.04
C THR A 27 83.08 38.52 18.75
N ASN A 28 83.42 38.86 17.50
CA ASN A 28 84.79 39.16 17.08
C ASN A 28 85.20 40.59 17.54
N ARG A 29 86.42 41.03 17.19
CA ARG A 29 86.91 42.39 17.54
C ARG A 29 86.08 43.53 16.95
N GLU A 30 85.33 43.27 15.89
CA GLU A 30 84.43 44.21 15.22
C GLU A 30 83.02 44.17 15.81
N GLY A 31 82.80 43.35 16.85
CA GLY A 31 81.50 43.16 17.47
C GLY A 31 80.52 42.40 16.59
N GLN A 32 80.97 41.51 15.70
CA GLN A 32 80.09 40.63 14.91
C GLN A 32 80.05 39.22 15.52
N PRO A 33 78.88 38.57 15.63
CA PRO A 33 78.77 37.22 16.16
C PRO A 33 79.58 36.21 15.34
N THR A 34 80.42 35.44 16.01
CA THR A 34 81.33 34.45 15.42
C THR A 34 81.16 33.08 16.08
N ASN A 35 81.67 32.03 15.43
CA ASN A 35 81.79 30.73 16.07
C ASN A 35 82.77 30.83 17.24
N SER A 36 82.33 30.42 18.43
CA SER A 36 83.12 30.48 19.65
C SER A 36 83.25 29.11 20.29
N ILE A 37 84.42 28.83 20.86
CA ILE A 37 84.68 27.59 21.60
C ILE A 37 84.81 27.95 23.08
N VAL A 38 83.97 27.35 23.92
CA VAL A 38 84.03 27.53 25.38
C VAL A 38 84.95 26.48 25.98
N TRP A 39 86.14 26.92 26.42
CA TRP A 39 87.11 26.03 27.07
C TRP A 39 87.05 26.15 28.59
N LEU A 40 86.69 25.05 29.25
CA LEU A 40 86.59 24.92 30.70
C LEU A 40 87.14 23.55 31.11
N ARG A 41 87.62 23.44 32.35
CA ARG A 41 88.02 22.15 32.93
C ARG A 41 86.80 21.24 33.09
N ASN A 42 87.03 19.92 33.17
CA ASN A 42 85.95 18.98 33.50
C ASN A 42 85.33 19.36 34.84
N GLY A 43 83.99 19.37 34.91
CA GLY A 43 83.24 19.89 36.06
C GLY A 43 83.17 21.42 36.15
N GLY A 44 83.81 22.17 35.24
CA GLY A 44 83.80 23.64 35.22
C GLY A 44 82.52 24.28 34.70
N GLY A 45 81.45 23.50 34.44
CA GLY A 45 80.13 24.03 34.11
C GLY A 45 79.77 24.15 32.64
N LYS A 46 80.51 23.52 31.71
CA LYS A 46 80.14 23.51 30.27
C LYS A 46 78.70 23.01 30.05
N THR A 47 78.38 21.83 30.59
CA THR A 47 77.05 21.22 30.50
C THR A 47 76.00 22.08 31.21
N SER A 48 76.37 22.71 32.32
CA SER A 48 75.50 23.66 33.03
C SER A 48 75.17 24.87 32.18
N LEU A 49 76.15 25.45 31.49
CA LEU A 49 75.99 26.59 30.59
C LEU A 49 75.03 26.24 29.44
N LEU A 50 75.26 25.10 28.77
CA LEU A 50 74.41 24.63 27.67
C LEU A 50 72.98 24.30 28.14
N SER A 51 72.85 23.66 29.29
CA SER A 51 71.53 23.33 29.87
C SER A 51 70.73 24.60 30.21
N LEU A 52 71.40 25.64 30.71
CA LEU A 52 70.77 26.92 31.05
C LEU A 52 70.43 27.76 29.82
N LEU A 53 71.30 27.76 28.80
CA LEU A 53 70.99 28.35 27.49
C LEU A 53 69.74 27.69 26.89
N PHE A 54 69.68 26.36 26.93
CA PHE A 54 68.56 25.60 26.42
C PHE A 54 67.25 25.85 27.19
N ALA A 55 67.32 25.90 28.52
CA ALA A 55 66.19 26.25 29.37
C ALA A 55 65.67 27.68 29.13
N GLY A 56 66.50 28.55 28.53
CA GLY A 56 66.15 29.89 28.11
C GLY A 56 65.47 29.96 26.73
N LEU A 57 65.52 28.89 25.93
CA LEU A 57 64.90 28.81 24.60
C LEU A 57 63.63 27.95 24.61
N ARG A 58 63.66 26.80 25.30
CA ARG A 58 62.53 25.87 25.42
C ARG A 58 61.91 25.99 26.80
N THR A 59 60.62 26.27 26.80
CA THR A 59 59.90 26.66 28.02
C THR A 59 59.43 25.46 28.83
N ASN A 60 59.24 24.31 28.18
CA ASN A 60 58.77 23.08 28.81
C ASN A 60 59.82 22.47 29.75
N LYS A 61 59.47 22.27 31.03
CA LYS A 61 60.37 21.73 32.06
C LYS A 61 60.86 20.30 31.75
N ARG A 62 60.10 19.53 30.97
CA ARG A 62 60.43 18.15 30.61
C ARG A 62 61.55 18.05 29.58
N ASP A 63 61.81 19.12 28.86
CA ASP A 63 62.80 19.13 27.78
C ASP A 63 64.19 19.53 28.30
N PHE A 64 64.33 19.80 29.60
CA PHE A 64 65.60 20.18 30.22
C PHE A 64 66.67 19.09 30.05
N LEU A 65 67.76 19.44 29.36
CA LEU A 65 68.83 18.53 28.94
C LEU A 65 69.54 17.82 30.11
N GLY A 66 69.59 18.46 31.29
CA GLY A 66 70.22 17.89 32.49
C GLY A 66 69.62 16.56 32.97
N GLN A 67 68.45 16.16 32.48
CA GLN A 67 67.85 14.86 32.81
C GLN A 67 68.54 13.66 32.17
N ARG A 68 69.35 13.83 31.11
CA ARG A 68 69.84 12.71 30.27
C ARG A 68 71.35 12.70 29.99
N ALA A 69 72.11 13.67 30.51
CA ALA A 69 73.51 13.89 30.16
C ALA A 69 74.52 13.05 30.97
N GLU A 70 74.19 12.61 32.19
CA GLU A 70 75.07 11.81 33.06
C GLU A 70 74.23 10.85 33.92
N GLU A 71 74.86 9.84 34.55
CA GLU A 71 74.26 8.80 35.43
C GLU A 71 73.35 9.33 36.57
N LYS A 72 73.24 10.65 36.74
CA LYS A 72 72.34 11.33 37.68
C LYS A 72 71.42 12.31 36.95
N VAL A 73 70.11 12.13 37.10
CA VAL A 73 69.07 13.03 36.58
C VAL A 73 69.17 14.38 37.30
N ARG A 74 69.65 15.42 36.60
CA ARG A 74 69.69 16.80 37.11
C ARG A 74 68.41 17.53 36.73
N ARG A 75 67.78 18.20 37.69
CA ARG A 75 66.57 19.00 37.47
C ARG A 75 66.94 20.48 37.47
N LEU A 76 66.15 21.32 36.81
CA LEU A 76 66.35 22.77 36.79
C LEU A 76 66.39 23.40 38.20
N THR A 77 65.68 22.80 39.15
CA THR A 77 65.69 23.16 40.58
C THR A 77 67.07 23.08 41.23
N ASP A 78 67.96 22.26 40.68
CA ASP A 78 69.31 22.04 41.20
C ASP A 78 70.28 23.14 40.73
N TYR A 79 69.82 24.00 39.81
CA TYR A 79 70.60 25.13 39.27
C TYR A 79 70.22 26.46 39.92
N VAL A 80 69.20 26.49 40.79
CA VAL A 80 68.70 27.70 41.46
C VAL A 80 68.71 27.45 42.97
N GLY A 81 69.57 28.16 43.70
CA GLY A 81 69.67 28.04 45.15
C GLY A 81 68.42 28.57 45.86
N ARG A 82 68.28 28.22 47.15
CA ARG A 82 67.08 28.51 47.96
C ARG A 82 66.72 30.00 48.02
N ASN A 83 67.72 30.85 48.18
CA ASN A 83 67.53 32.31 48.29
C ASN A 83 67.96 33.05 47.02
N ASP A 84 68.08 32.35 45.89
CA ASP A 84 68.59 32.95 44.66
C ASP A 84 67.50 33.60 43.81
N HIS A 85 67.94 34.67 43.17
CA HIS A 85 67.25 35.38 42.11
C HIS A 85 68.16 35.33 40.89
N GLY A 86 68.03 34.22 40.16
CA GLY A 86 68.89 33.88 39.04
C GLY A 86 68.35 34.44 37.73
N VAL A 87 69.23 34.79 36.80
CA VAL A 87 68.81 35.20 35.45
C VAL A 87 69.74 34.62 34.40
N VAL A 88 69.15 34.20 33.28
CA VAL A 88 69.85 33.83 32.06
C VAL A 88 69.31 34.71 30.96
N VAL A 89 70.19 35.44 30.27
CA VAL A 89 69.80 36.36 29.20
C VAL A 89 70.73 36.18 28.01
N CYS A 90 70.14 36.12 26.83
CA CYS A 90 70.82 36.03 25.55
C CYS A 90 70.56 37.32 24.76
N GLU A 91 71.61 37.89 24.19
CA GLU A 91 71.53 38.96 23.21
C GLU A 91 71.77 38.37 21.82
N TRP A 92 70.81 38.57 20.94
CA TRP A 92 70.78 38.08 19.56
C TRP A 92 70.98 39.23 18.60
N GLU A 93 71.68 38.96 17.51
CA GLU A 93 71.59 39.73 16.27
C GLU A 93 70.45 39.16 15.44
N LEU A 94 69.42 39.94 15.15
CA LEU A 94 68.32 39.51 14.29
C LEU A 94 68.71 39.60 12.82
N ASP A 95 68.02 38.82 11.99
CA ASP A 95 68.06 39.02 10.55
C ASP A 95 67.26 40.28 10.20
N GLY A 96 67.90 41.24 9.54
CA GLY A 96 67.23 42.42 8.99
C GLY A 96 67.75 42.72 7.60
N GLU A 97 66.89 43.30 6.75
CA GLU A 97 67.34 43.90 5.49
C GLU A 97 68.32 45.03 5.81
N GLN A 98 69.52 44.97 5.23
CA GLN A 98 70.47 46.06 5.32
C GLN A 98 69.88 47.25 4.57
N GLY A 99 69.40 48.25 5.31
CA GLY A 99 69.08 49.54 4.71
C GLY A 99 70.37 50.14 4.14
N LEU A 100 70.30 50.80 2.97
CA LEU A 100 71.44 51.45 2.31
C LEU A 100 72.22 52.45 3.19
N PHE A 101 71.70 52.81 4.37
CA PHE A 101 72.25 53.82 5.28
C PHE A 101 72.31 53.36 6.77
N ASP A 102 71.91 52.13 7.09
CA ASP A 102 71.98 51.60 8.47
C ASP A 102 72.71 50.26 8.48
N GLU A 103 73.99 50.31 8.87
CA GLU A 103 74.86 49.13 8.96
C GLU A 103 74.57 48.27 10.19
N SER A 104 73.71 48.73 11.11
CA SER A 104 73.48 48.04 12.39
C SER A 104 72.26 47.13 12.36
N ARG A 105 72.49 45.82 12.44
CA ARG A 105 71.42 44.84 12.60
C ARG A 105 70.75 45.01 13.96
N ALA A 106 69.41 44.89 13.98
CA ALA A 106 68.63 44.99 15.20
C ALA A 106 69.08 43.91 16.22
N ARG A 107 69.27 44.34 17.47
CA ARG A 107 69.66 43.46 18.57
C ARG A 107 68.46 43.15 19.46
N TYR A 108 68.36 41.92 19.92
CA TYR A 108 67.22 41.42 20.66
C TYR A 108 67.64 40.68 21.92
N LEU A 109 67.05 41.00 23.06
CA LEU A 109 67.24 40.30 24.31
C LEU A 109 66.16 39.24 24.48
N SER A 110 66.54 38.04 24.87
CA SER A 110 65.64 37.02 25.40
C SER A 110 66.19 36.52 26.73
N GLY A 111 65.36 36.41 27.75
CA GLY A 111 65.83 35.96 29.05
C GLY A 111 64.77 35.30 29.90
N VAL A 112 65.27 34.62 30.93
CA VAL A 112 64.45 33.96 31.94
C VAL A 112 64.98 34.34 33.30
N PHE A 113 64.07 34.86 34.12
CA PHE A 113 64.30 35.11 35.52
C PHE A 113 63.78 33.95 36.34
N TYR A 114 64.63 33.40 37.21
CA TYR A 114 64.35 32.23 38.03
C TYR A 114 64.28 32.62 39.51
N GLN A 115 63.24 32.15 40.19
CA GLN A 115 63.12 32.23 41.63
C GLN A 115 62.64 30.88 42.17
N ARG A 116 63.35 30.34 43.17
CA ARG A 116 62.92 29.11 43.81
C ARG A 116 61.71 29.37 44.70
N LYS A 117 60.72 28.47 44.65
CA LYS A 117 59.59 28.45 45.56
C LYS A 117 59.90 27.47 46.69
N ASP A 118 59.70 27.93 47.92
CA ASP A 118 59.80 27.03 49.08
C ASP A 118 58.67 25.99 49.03
N ALA A 119 59.01 24.76 49.37
CA ALA A 119 58.03 23.67 49.43
C ALA A 119 57.15 23.89 50.66
N ASP A 120 55.85 24.15 50.44
CA ASP A 120 54.85 24.14 51.51
C ASP A 120 54.64 22.71 52.01
N GLY A 121 55.52 22.24 52.90
CA GLY A 121 55.37 21.07 53.76
C GLY A 121 55.44 19.67 53.11
N ALA A 122 55.08 19.49 51.83
CA ALA A 122 55.05 18.16 51.17
C ALA A 122 55.23 18.16 49.64
N GLY A 123 55.40 19.30 48.98
CA GLY A 123 55.63 19.38 47.53
C GLY A 123 57.09 19.17 47.14
N GLU A 124 57.36 18.65 45.94
CA GLU A 124 58.70 18.73 45.36
C GLU A 124 59.10 20.21 45.19
N PRO A 125 60.37 20.58 45.45
CA PRO A 125 60.84 21.95 45.24
C PRO A 125 60.60 22.35 43.79
N ASP A 126 60.04 23.54 43.56
CA ASP A 126 59.79 24.07 42.22
C ASP A 126 60.47 25.42 41.99
N VAL A 127 60.68 25.76 40.73
CA VAL A 127 61.24 27.05 40.29
C VAL A 127 60.20 27.82 39.51
N GLU A 128 59.88 29.02 39.99
CA GLU A 128 59.12 30.02 39.26
C GLU A 128 60.00 30.65 38.19
N ARG A 129 59.40 30.87 37.01
CA ARG A 129 60.09 31.39 35.83
C ARG A 129 59.29 32.55 35.27
N LEU A 130 59.98 33.65 35.00
CA LEU A 130 59.44 34.77 34.25
C LEU A 130 60.25 34.91 32.96
N PHE A 131 59.59 34.68 31.83
CA PHE A 131 60.17 34.84 30.51
C PHE A 131 60.00 36.29 30.05
N PHE A 132 61.04 36.84 29.47
CA PHE A 132 61.01 38.20 28.95
C PHE A 132 61.85 38.35 27.70
N ALA A 133 61.49 39.31 26.86
CA ALA A 133 62.26 39.66 25.69
C ALA A 133 62.05 41.13 25.30
N SER A 134 62.99 41.74 24.58
CA SER A 134 62.87 43.13 24.12
C SER A 134 63.91 43.47 23.06
N LEU A 135 63.64 44.47 22.22
CA LEU A 135 64.68 45.07 21.37
C LEU A 135 65.67 45.87 22.23
N VAL A 136 66.96 45.69 21.97
CA VAL A 136 68.02 46.42 22.69
C VAL A 136 67.93 47.91 22.37
N SER A 137 67.97 48.76 23.40
CA SER A 137 67.99 50.21 23.23
C SER A 137 69.40 50.78 23.25
N SER A 138 69.67 51.77 22.40
CA SER A 138 70.88 52.60 22.46
C SER A 138 70.74 53.79 23.42
N LYS A 139 69.51 54.13 23.83
CA LYS A 139 69.20 55.31 24.67
C LYS A 139 68.89 54.93 26.11
N THR A 140 68.36 53.74 26.33
CA THR A 140 67.90 53.27 27.65
C THR A 140 68.77 52.13 28.14
N ALA A 141 69.55 52.36 29.20
CA ALA A 141 70.42 51.34 29.78
C ALA A 141 69.65 50.12 30.30
N GLU A 142 68.43 50.31 30.80
CA GLU A 142 67.59 49.23 31.37
C GLU A 142 67.13 48.19 30.33
N LEU A 143 67.25 48.51 29.05
CA LEU A 143 66.97 47.64 27.90
C LEU A 143 68.26 47.15 27.23
N THR A 144 69.38 47.10 27.95
CA THR A 144 70.63 46.46 27.52
C THR A 144 70.97 45.28 28.42
N LEU A 145 71.79 44.34 27.93
CA LEU A 145 72.19 43.14 28.65
C LEU A 145 72.81 43.45 30.03
N GLU A 146 73.60 44.53 30.11
CA GLU A 146 74.27 44.99 31.32
C GLU A 146 73.33 45.72 32.27
N GLY A 147 72.45 46.57 31.75
CA GLY A 147 71.65 47.50 32.54
C GLY A 147 70.29 46.98 32.97
N LEU A 148 69.93 45.73 32.64
CA LEU A 148 68.69 45.10 33.09
C LEU A 148 68.41 45.37 34.58
N PRO A 149 67.15 45.66 34.97
CA PRO A 149 66.79 46.08 36.32
C PRO A 149 66.76 44.89 37.31
N LEU A 150 67.86 44.15 37.42
CA LEU A 150 68.02 42.97 38.28
C LEU A 150 68.14 43.35 39.77
N TYR A 151 68.58 44.58 40.05
CA TYR A 151 68.78 45.10 41.39
C TYR A 151 67.82 46.25 41.69
N ALA A 152 67.50 46.43 42.97
CA ALA A 152 66.81 47.58 43.52
C ALA A 152 67.63 48.16 44.66
N GLN A 153 67.54 49.48 44.84
CA GLN A 153 68.05 50.13 46.04
C GLN A 153 66.97 50.05 47.13
N ASP A 154 67.32 49.44 48.25
CA ASP A 154 66.47 49.32 49.43
C ASP A 154 67.27 49.81 50.63
N LEU A 155 66.84 50.92 51.25
CA LEU A 155 67.48 51.53 52.43
C LEU A 155 69.01 51.74 52.28
N GLY A 156 69.47 52.15 51.10
CA GLY A 156 70.89 52.37 50.81
C GLY A 156 71.71 51.10 50.53
N GLN A 157 71.08 49.92 50.52
CA GLN A 157 71.70 48.66 50.11
C GLN A 157 71.19 48.23 48.73
N THR A 158 72.10 47.79 47.86
CA THR A 158 71.74 47.15 46.59
C THR A 158 71.30 45.72 46.84
N ARG A 159 70.02 45.42 46.62
CA ARG A 159 69.45 44.07 46.75
C ARG A 159 68.93 43.57 45.41
N ARG A 160 69.00 42.26 45.18
CA ARG A 160 68.39 41.64 44.00
C ARG A 160 66.86 41.76 44.08
N ARG A 161 66.21 42.04 42.96
CA ARG A 161 64.74 42.09 42.90
C ARG A 161 64.19 40.67 43.04
N SER A 162 63.01 40.55 43.65
CA SER A 162 62.20 39.33 43.52
C SER A 162 61.59 39.23 42.13
N LEU A 163 61.09 38.06 41.74
CA LEU A 163 60.42 37.84 40.46
C LEU A 163 59.25 38.83 40.27
N ASN A 164 58.45 39.07 41.30
CA ASN A 164 57.37 40.07 41.27
C ASN A 164 57.90 41.51 41.09
N GLY A 165 59.02 41.85 41.74
CA GLY A 165 59.67 43.15 41.59
C GLY A 165 60.23 43.36 40.19
N PHE A 166 60.88 42.34 39.63
CA PHE A 166 61.40 42.36 38.27
C PHE A 166 60.27 42.44 37.24
N ARG A 167 59.20 41.64 37.39
CA ARG A 167 57.99 41.71 36.56
C ARG A 167 57.42 43.12 36.49
N ARG A 168 57.26 43.79 37.64
CA ARG A 168 56.75 45.18 37.68
C ARG A 168 57.67 46.15 36.93
N SER A 169 58.98 45.95 37.03
CA SER A 169 59.98 46.79 36.35
C SER A 169 59.91 46.63 34.84
N LEU A 170 59.82 45.39 34.35
CA LEU A 170 59.65 45.12 32.91
C LEU A 170 58.31 45.65 32.37
N ARG A 171 57.21 45.50 33.12
CA ARG A 171 55.91 46.08 32.75
C ARG A 171 55.92 47.62 32.72
N GLN A 172 56.78 48.25 33.52
CA GLN A 172 56.97 49.70 33.47
C GLN A 172 57.76 50.08 32.20
N LEU A 173 58.84 49.36 31.88
CA LEU A 173 59.60 49.55 30.64
C LEU A 173 58.74 49.32 29.38
N GLU A 174 57.84 48.35 29.40
CA GLU A 174 56.85 48.11 28.33
C GLU A 174 55.96 49.34 28.07
N ARG A 175 55.58 50.07 29.13
CA ARG A 175 54.75 51.28 29.02
C ARG A 175 55.57 52.50 28.60
N ASP A 176 56.77 52.64 29.14
CA ASP A 176 57.63 53.80 28.90
C ASP A 176 58.30 53.74 27.52
N TYR A 177 58.49 52.54 26.98
CA TYR A 177 59.19 52.28 25.71
C TYR A 177 58.43 51.27 24.82
N PRO A 178 57.24 51.64 24.31
CA PRO A 178 56.41 50.72 23.50
C PRO A 178 57.11 50.27 22.21
N ASP A 179 57.97 51.12 21.63
CA ASP A 179 58.72 50.83 20.39
C ASP A 179 59.74 49.69 20.55
N HIS A 180 60.10 49.34 21.78
CA HIS A 180 61.05 48.26 22.07
C HIS A 180 60.40 46.88 22.25
N GLY A 181 59.05 46.82 22.23
CA GLY A 181 58.30 45.56 22.26
C GLY A 181 58.66 44.66 23.44
N VAL A 182 58.63 45.19 24.67
CA VAL A 182 58.99 44.44 25.87
C VAL A 182 57.94 43.35 26.15
N PHE A 183 58.33 42.10 25.93
CA PHE A 183 57.54 40.91 26.19
C PHE A 183 57.75 40.44 27.64
N VAL A 184 56.67 40.06 28.33
CA VAL A 184 56.71 39.52 29.70
C VAL A 184 55.62 38.44 29.89
N GLU A 185 56.00 37.21 30.19
CA GLU A 185 55.07 36.08 30.36
C GLU A 185 55.57 35.10 31.44
N ASP A 186 54.64 34.59 32.25
CA ASP A 186 54.90 33.65 33.36
C ASP A 186 53.88 32.51 33.46
N LYS A 187 52.76 32.57 32.73
CA LYS A 187 51.67 31.60 32.82
C LYS A 187 51.64 30.67 31.62
N THR A 188 51.76 31.22 30.41
CA THR A 188 51.62 30.44 29.18
C THR A 188 52.96 30.27 28.49
N GLN A 189 53.61 29.14 28.79
CA GLN A 189 54.93 28.76 28.27
C GLN A 189 55.02 28.84 26.73
N GLY A 190 54.00 28.38 26.00
CA GLY A 190 54.00 28.41 24.52
C GLY A 190 54.10 29.82 23.90
N ARG A 191 53.63 30.87 24.59
CA ARG A 191 53.67 32.24 24.06
C ARG A 191 55.08 32.80 23.92
N PHE A 192 56.00 32.39 24.79
CA PHE A 192 57.38 32.83 24.67
C PHE A 192 58.09 32.13 23.52
N GLU A 193 57.79 30.85 23.26
CA GLU A 193 58.30 30.14 22.07
C GLU A 193 57.77 30.78 20.79
N GLU A 194 56.49 31.19 20.76
CA GLU A 194 55.89 31.97 19.67
C GLU A 194 56.57 33.33 19.48
N GLU A 195 56.86 34.08 20.56
CA GLU A 195 57.58 35.36 20.48
C GLU A 195 58.98 35.18 19.89
N LEU A 196 59.74 34.17 20.34
CA LEU A 196 61.08 33.89 19.80
C LEU A 196 61.01 33.50 18.32
N ALA A 197 60.07 32.62 17.94
CA ALA A 197 59.86 32.19 16.57
C ALA A 197 59.47 33.37 15.66
N SER A 198 58.67 34.33 16.14
CA SER A 198 58.29 35.54 15.40
C SER A 198 59.49 36.42 15.02
N ARG A 199 60.60 36.32 15.78
CA ARG A 199 61.87 37.02 15.51
C ARG A 199 62.89 36.15 14.77
N GLY A 200 62.48 34.97 14.28
CA GLY A 200 63.33 34.00 13.60
C GLY A 200 64.22 33.18 14.53
N ILE A 201 64.08 33.33 15.87
CA ILE A 201 64.80 32.53 16.86
C ILE A 201 63.98 31.25 17.08
N ASP A 202 64.18 30.24 16.24
CA ASP A 202 63.42 28.99 16.29
C ASP A 202 63.96 28.05 17.40
N PRO A 203 63.21 27.83 18.50
CA PRO A 203 63.66 26.97 19.59
C PRO A 203 63.83 25.49 19.19
N GLU A 204 63.17 25.03 18.12
CA GLU A 204 63.26 23.66 17.62
C GLU A 204 64.57 23.41 16.88
N VAL A 205 64.97 24.34 16.02
CA VAL A 205 66.24 24.25 15.29
C VAL A 205 67.42 24.28 16.27
N PHE A 206 67.40 25.21 17.23
CA PHE A 206 68.43 25.27 18.27
C PHE A 206 68.43 24.03 19.17
N PHE A 207 67.27 23.43 19.45
CA PHE A 207 67.20 22.17 20.18
C PHE A 207 67.99 21.06 19.49
N TYR A 208 67.78 20.86 18.20
CA TYR A 208 68.49 19.81 17.48
C TYR A 208 69.98 20.10 17.36
N GLN A 209 70.37 21.35 17.10
CA GLN A 209 71.79 21.74 17.03
C GLN A 209 72.50 21.52 18.37
N ILE A 210 71.90 21.92 19.49
CA ILE A 210 72.52 21.74 20.82
C ILE A 210 72.54 20.27 21.22
N ARG A 211 71.46 19.53 20.99
CA ARG A 211 71.35 18.09 21.31
C ARG A 211 72.32 17.23 20.49
N MET A 212 72.63 17.63 19.25
CA MET A 212 73.66 17.00 18.43
C MET A 212 75.08 17.29 18.94
N ASN A 213 75.30 18.47 19.55
CA ASN A 213 76.59 18.88 20.10
C ASN A 213 76.83 18.45 21.57
N GLU A 214 75.80 18.02 22.30
CA GLU A 214 75.90 17.63 23.72
C GLU A 214 76.63 16.30 23.95
N ARG A 215 76.70 15.42 22.95
CA ARG A 215 77.49 14.19 23.01
C ARG A 215 78.75 14.34 22.17
N GLU A 216 79.90 14.48 22.83
CA GLU A 216 81.24 14.51 22.21
C GLU A 216 81.63 13.16 21.54
N GLY A 217 80.80 12.12 21.67
CA GLY A 217 80.84 10.91 20.85
C GLY A 217 79.84 11.04 19.71
N GLY A 218 80.32 10.92 18.46
CA GLY A 218 79.60 11.30 17.25
C GLY A 218 78.15 10.82 17.14
N VAL A 219 77.44 11.51 16.24
CA VAL A 219 76.07 11.24 15.75
C VAL A 219 75.73 9.73 15.68
N SER A 220 76.71 8.88 15.40
CA SER A 220 76.70 7.41 15.41
C SER A 220 75.94 6.73 16.56
N GLU A 221 76.06 7.17 17.82
CA GLU A 221 75.40 6.47 18.94
C GLU A 221 73.87 6.61 18.95
N ARG A 222 73.32 7.63 18.27
CA ARG A 222 71.86 7.81 18.11
C ARG A 222 71.31 7.22 16.81
N PHE A 223 72.19 6.86 15.88
CA PHE A 223 71.83 6.17 14.63
C PHE A 223 72.17 4.67 14.66
N SER A 224 72.63 4.16 15.80
CA SER A 224 72.75 2.74 16.08
C SER A 224 71.43 2.23 16.63
N PHE A 225 70.54 1.84 15.73
CA PHE A 225 69.27 1.21 16.08
C PHE A 225 69.50 -0.29 16.28
N ALA A 226 68.84 -0.88 17.28
CA ALA A 226 68.95 -2.32 17.51
C ALA A 226 68.17 -3.09 16.46
N GLU A 227 66.99 -2.57 16.09
CA GLU A 227 66.11 -3.10 15.07
C GLU A 227 65.74 -2.02 14.03
N ASP A 228 65.37 -2.43 12.82
CA ASP A 228 64.93 -1.51 11.75
C ASP A 228 63.67 -0.71 12.15
N GLU A 229 62.83 -1.27 13.02
CA GLU A 229 61.63 -0.61 13.56
C GLU A 229 61.99 0.62 14.42
N ASP A 230 63.05 0.55 15.22
CA ASP A 230 63.49 1.66 16.06
C ASP A 230 63.95 2.85 15.21
N PHE A 231 64.52 2.59 14.03
CA PHE A 231 64.87 3.63 13.05
C PHE A 231 63.64 4.29 12.46
N ILE A 232 62.62 3.49 12.08
CA ILE A 232 61.38 4.01 11.52
C ILE A 232 60.65 4.86 12.56
N ASP A 233 60.54 4.39 13.81
CA ASP A 233 59.92 5.15 14.89
C ASP A 233 60.66 6.45 15.17
N PHE A 234 61.99 6.42 15.19
CA PHE A 234 62.82 7.63 15.31
C PHE A 234 62.59 8.61 14.15
N LEU A 235 62.57 8.12 12.90
CA LEU A 235 62.34 8.94 11.72
C LEU A 235 60.94 9.56 11.74
N LEU A 236 59.92 8.79 12.12
CA LEU A 236 58.56 9.28 12.29
C LEU A 236 58.50 10.31 13.42
N GLU A 237 59.17 10.09 14.55
CA GLU A 237 59.24 11.08 15.62
C GLU A 237 59.91 12.39 15.18
N MET A 238 60.89 12.31 14.27
CA MET A 238 61.61 13.46 13.73
C MET A 238 60.85 14.21 12.63
N THR A 239 60.05 13.51 11.83
CA THR A 239 59.42 14.06 10.62
C THR A 239 57.95 14.37 10.80
N PHE A 240 57.28 13.72 11.76
CA PHE A 240 55.86 13.92 12.02
C PHE A 240 55.63 14.88 13.19
N ASP A 241 54.76 15.86 12.96
CA ASP A 241 54.27 16.72 14.03
C ASP A 241 53.36 15.93 14.99
N GLN A 242 53.88 15.63 16.17
CA GLN A 242 53.16 14.92 17.22
C GLN A 242 51.88 15.65 17.68
N ARG A 243 51.77 16.97 17.45
CA ARG A 243 50.57 17.74 17.78
C ARG A 243 49.40 17.32 16.90
N HIS A 244 49.63 17.17 15.59
CA HIS A 244 48.60 16.70 14.64
C HIS A 244 48.16 15.27 14.96
N ALA A 245 49.09 14.37 15.26
CA ALA A 245 48.76 12.99 15.62
C ALA A 245 47.89 12.92 16.90
N ARG A 246 48.20 13.76 17.91
CA ARG A 246 47.39 13.85 19.13
C ARG A 246 45.98 14.40 18.85
N GLN A 247 45.87 15.41 18.00
CA GLN A 247 44.59 16.00 17.61
C GLN A 247 43.69 14.98 16.90
N VAL A 248 44.23 14.20 15.95
CA VAL A 248 43.47 13.15 15.25
C VAL A 248 42.97 12.09 16.25
N ARG A 249 43.81 11.69 17.20
CA ARG A 249 43.42 10.72 18.24
C ARG A 249 42.29 11.25 19.12
N GLU A 250 42.35 12.51 19.53
CA GLU A 250 41.29 13.15 20.32
C GLU A 250 39.97 13.24 19.54
N GLN A 251 40.03 13.65 18.27
CA GLN A 251 38.86 13.70 17.39
C GLN A 251 38.23 12.32 17.19
N LEU A 252 39.03 11.27 16.94
CA LEU A 252 38.54 9.90 16.85
C LEU A 252 37.88 9.43 18.15
N GLY A 253 38.45 9.81 19.29
CA GLY A 253 37.85 9.55 20.61
C GLY A 253 36.47 10.20 20.76
N THR A 254 36.35 11.48 20.38
CA THR A 254 35.07 12.20 20.40
C THR A 254 34.06 11.59 19.45
N PHE A 255 34.45 11.27 18.21
CA PHE A 255 33.55 10.62 17.25
C PHE A 255 33.07 9.25 17.75
N ARG A 256 33.95 8.45 18.34
CA ARG A 256 33.56 7.16 18.93
C ARG A 256 32.51 7.34 20.03
N GLN A 257 32.70 8.33 20.91
CA GLN A 257 31.75 8.66 21.97
C GLN A 257 30.40 9.10 21.39
N GLN A 258 30.40 10.01 20.42
CA GLN A 258 29.19 10.51 19.76
C GLN A 258 28.43 9.40 19.04
N ILE A 259 29.13 8.49 18.35
CA ILE A 259 28.49 7.33 17.70
C ILE A 259 27.87 6.41 18.74
N PHE A 260 28.54 6.17 19.87
CA PHE A 260 28.00 5.35 20.94
C PHE A 260 26.74 5.97 21.55
N GLU A 261 26.78 7.25 21.93
CA GLU A 261 25.64 7.98 22.49
C GLU A 261 24.46 8.04 21.50
N ARG A 262 24.75 8.31 20.21
CA ARG A 262 23.73 8.32 19.17
C ARG A 262 23.12 6.93 18.94
N ASN A 263 23.92 5.87 18.99
CA ASN A 263 23.42 4.50 18.86
C ASN A 263 22.55 4.11 20.05
N GLU A 264 22.97 4.44 21.29
CA GLU A 264 22.15 4.23 22.49
C GLU A 264 20.85 5.04 22.47
N GLN A 265 20.85 6.26 21.93
CA GLN A 265 19.64 7.08 21.79
C GLN A 265 18.70 6.54 20.70
N LEU A 266 19.24 6.08 19.57
CA LEU A 266 18.44 5.64 18.43
C LEU A 266 17.98 4.17 18.55
N ARG A 267 18.64 3.35 19.35
CA ARG A 267 18.27 1.92 19.50
C ARG A 267 16.85 1.75 20.08
N PRO A 268 16.43 2.45 21.16
CA PRO A 268 15.06 2.40 21.65
C PRO A 268 14.03 2.87 20.62
N GLU A 269 14.35 3.93 19.88
CA GLU A 269 13.46 4.46 18.82
C GLU A 269 13.31 3.43 17.69
N LEU A 270 14.42 2.82 17.26
CA LEU A 270 14.43 1.78 16.25
C LEU A 270 13.68 0.51 16.70
N GLU A 271 13.83 0.10 17.95
CA GLU A 271 13.07 -1.01 18.55
C GLU A 271 11.57 -0.69 18.61
N CYS A 272 11.21 0.53 19.01
CA CYS A 272 9.83 1.01 19.01
C CYS A 272 9.24 1.00 17.59
N CYS A 273 9.95 1.57 16.61
CA CYS A 273 9.55 1.56 15.20
C CYS A 273 9.37 0.13 14.68
N ARG A 274 10.30 -0.79 14.96
CA ARG A 274 10.16 -2.21 14.58
C ARG A 274 8.93 -2.86 15.22
N GLY A 275 8.69 -2.60 16.50
CA GLY A 275 7.52 -3.10 17.21
C GLY A 275 6.21 -2.55 16.65
N LEU A 276 6.17 -1.26 16.30
CA LEU A 276 5.03 -0.61 15.64
C LEU A 276 4.78 -1.20 14.26
N VAL A 277 5.80 -1.36 13.43
CA VAL A 277 5.68 -1.96 12.10
C VAL A 277 5.10 -3.37 12.19
N ALA A 278 5.59 -4.20 13.11
CA ALA A 278 5.08 -5.57 13.29
C ALA A 278 3.60 -5.60 13.71
N LYS A 279 3.15 -4.64 14.54
CA LYS A 279 1.73 -4.52 14.93
C LYS A 279 0.87 -3.98 13.78
N LEU A 280 1.35 -2.95 13.07
CA LEU A 280 0.66 -2.35 11.93
C LEU A 280 0.52 -3.32 10.76
N GLN A 281 1.52 -4.18 10.50
CA GLN A 281 1.40 -5.23 9.49
C GLN A 281 0.27 -6.21 9.80
N LYS A 282 0.08 -6.60 11.08
CA LYS A 282 -1.06 -7.43 11.48
C LYS A 282 -2.40 -6.73 11.24
N LEU A 283 -2.49 -5.44 11.59
CA LEU A 283 -3.70 -4.64 11.35
C LEU A 283 -3.99 -4.45 9.86
N ALA A 284 -2.96 -4.24 9.04
CA ALA A 284 -3.09 -4.16 7.60
C ALA A 284 -3.60 -5.49 7.00
N GLY A 285 -3.08 -6.63 7.48
CA GLY A 285 -3.59 -7.95 7.12
C GLY A 285 -5.08 -8.12 7.44
N LEU A 286 -5.48 -7.81 8.68
CA LEU A 286 -6.89 -7.84 9.10
C LEU A 286 -7.78 -6.88 8.30
N SER A 287 -7.28 -5.69 7.95
CA SER A 287 -7.99 -4.76 7.08
C SER A 287 -8.16 -5.30 5.67
N GLY A 288 -7.16 -6.01 5.15
CA GLY A 288 -7.22 -6.72 3.86
C GLY A 288 -8.27 -7.82 3.86
N GLU A 289 -8.28 -8.67 4.88
CA GLU A 289 -9.28 -9.73 5.08
C GLU A 289 -10.69 -9.15 5.24
N ARG A 290 -10.88 -8.10 6.05
CA ARG A 290 -12.17 -7.40 6.16
C ARG A 290 -12.63 -6.85 4.81
N GLY A 291 -11.70 -6.29 4.04
CA GLY A 291 -11.97 -5.79 2.70
C GLY A 291 -12.40 -6.90 1.73
N SER A 292 -11.80 -8.09 1.79
CA SER A 292 -12.22 -9.24 0.97
C SER A 292 -13.60 -9.74 1.39
N VAL A 293 -13.83 -9.95 2.69
CA VAL A 293 -15.14 -10.37 3.21
C VAL A 293 -16.23 -9.39 2.80
N HIS A 294 -15.96 -8.07 2.90
CA HIS A 294 -16.94 -7.07 2.49
C HIS A 294 -17.28 -7.16 0.99
N ARG A 295 -16.27 -7.32 0.13
CA ARG A 295 -16.48 -7.52 -1.31
C ARG A 295 -17.25 -8.81 -1.61
N ASP A 296 -16.91 -9.91 -0.94
CA ASP A 296 -17.58 -11.20 -1.12
C ASP A 296 -19.04 -11.11 -0.67
N THR A 297 -19.32 -10.46 0.46
CA THR A 297 -20.69 -10.22 0.93
C THR A 297 -21.48 -9.32 -0.02
N ALA A 298 -20.87 -8.26 -0.56
CA ALA A 298 -21.54 -7.38 -1.54
C ALA A 298 -21.83 -8.13 -2.85
N ALA A 299 -20.91 -8.97 -3.32
CA ALA A 299 -21.12 -9.81 -4.49
C ALA A 299 -22.25 -10.84 -4.25
N ALA A 300 -22.26 -11.50 -3.09
CA ALA A 300 -23.32 -12.43 -2.71
C ALA A 300 -24.69 -11.73 -2.60
N GLN A 301 -24.74 -10.52 -2.02
CA GLN A 301 -25.95 -9.70 -1.96
C GLN A 301 -26.45 -9.31 -3.36
N GLY A 302 -25.55 -8.87 -4.25
CA GLY A 302 -25.89 -8.56 -5.64
C GLY A 302 -26.42 -9.78 -6.39
N THR A 303 -25.84 -10.95 -6.15
CA THR A 303 -26.28 -12.22 -6.74
C THR A 303 -27.68 -12.60 -6.22
N LEU A 304 -27.91 -12.46 -4.92
CA LEU A 304 -29.21 -12.73 -4.29
C LEU A 304 -30.29 -11.77 -4.80
N GLN A 305 -29.99 -10.47 -4.93
CA GLN A 305 -30.91 -9.50 -5.52
C GLN A 305 -31.22 -9.82 -6.99
N GLY A 306 -30.21 -10.24 -7.77
CA GLY A 306 -30.41 -10.68 -9.14
C GLY A 306 -31.30 -11.92 -9.24
N LEU A 307 -31.10 -12.91 -8.37
CA LEU A 307 -31.94 -14.10 -8.28
C LEU A 307 -33.37 -13.75 -7.86
N LEU A 308 -33.55 -12.88 -6.86
CA LEU A 308 -34.87 -12.40 -6.44
C LEU A 308 -35.61 -11.73 -7.61
N GLY A 309 -34.97 -10.78 -8.30
CA GLY A 309 -35.58 -10.12 -9.46
C GLY A 309 -35.90 -11.09 -10.60
N TRP A 310 -35.03 -12.08 -10.85
CA TRP A 310 -35.31 -13.14 -11.82
C TRP A 310 -36.51 -14.00 -11.40
N THR A 311 -36.60 -14.40 -10.13
CA THR A 311 -37.74 -15.19 -9.63
C THR A 311 -39.04 -14.41 -9.68
N GLU A 312 -39.04 -13.12 -9.35
CA GLU A 312 -40.21 -12.26 -9.44
C GLU A 312 -40.70 -12.14 -10.89
N ALA A 313 -39.78 -11.87 -11.83
CA ALA A 313 -40.11 -11.82 -13.26
C ALA A 313 -40.62 -13.17 -13.79
N TRP A 314 -40.03 -14.27 -13.32
CA TRP A 314 -40.46 -15.62 -13.70
C TRP A 314 -41.85 -15.96 -13.16
N ILE A 315 -42.13 -15.64 -11.89
CA ILE A 315 -43.45 -15.78 -11.28
C ILE A 315 -44.47 -14.93 -12.05
N ALA A 316 -44.18 -13.66 -12.31
CA ALA A 316 -45.06 -12.77 -13.06
C ALA A 316 -45.37 -13.29 -14.47
N LYS A 317 -44.37 -13.85 -15.16
CA LYS A 317 -44.59 -14.49 -16.47
C LYS A 317 -45.48 -15.71 -16.35
N ARG A 318 -45.25 -16.58 -15.36
CA ARG A 318 -46.05 -17.79 -15.13
C ARG A 318 -47.48 -17.49 -14.71
N THR A 319 -47.71 -16.43 -13.93
CA THR A 319 -49.06 -15.99 -13.57
C THR A 319 -49.82 -15.50 -14.80
N VAL A 320 -49.19 -14.69 -15.66
CA VAL A 320 -49.82 -14.25 -16.94
C VAL A 320 -50.12 -15.43 -17.85
N GLU A 321 -49.20 -16.39 -17.99
CA GLU A 321 -49.45 -17.63 -18.75
C GLU A 321 -50.61 -18.44 -18.15
N ALA A 322 -50.69 -18.56 -16.83
CA ALA A 322 -51.77 -19.27 -16.15
C ALA A 322 -53.13 -18.57 -16.33
N ASP A 323 -53.17 -17.25 -16.25
CA ASP A 323 -54.41 -16.47 -16.45
C ASP A 323 -54.89 -16.54 -17.90
N LEU A 324 -53.97 -16.52 -18.88
CA LEU A 324 -54.31 -16.72 -20.28
C LEU A 324 -54.88 -18.12 -20.54
N LEU A 325 -54.30 -19.15 -19.90
CA LEU A 325 -54.81 -20.52 -20.00
C LEU A 325 -56.20 -20.67 -19.37
N LYS A 326 -56.44 -20.03 -18.21
CA LYS A 326 -57.76 -19.99 -17.59
C LYS A 326 -58.79 -19.29 -18.49
N ALA A 327 -58.44 -18.15 -19.07
CA ALA A 327 -59.33 -17.43 -19.98
C ALA A 327 -59.69 -18.26 -21.23
N ARG A 328 -58.71 -18.96 -21.83
CA ARG A 328 -58.96 -19.89 -22.94
C ARG A 328 -59.84 -21.07 -22.55
N MET A 329 -59.67 -21.60 -21.34
CA MET A 329 -60.50 -22.68 -20.83
C MET A 329 -61.95 -22.23 -20.65
N GLN A 330 -62.16 -21.03 -20.08
CA GLN A 330 -63.49 -20.42 -19.95
C GLN A 330 -64.13 -20.17 -21.31
N GLU A 331 -63.41 -19.59 -22.27
CA GLU A 331 -63.91 -19.39 -23.64
C GLU A 331 -64.28 -20.72 -24.32
N SER A 332 -63.48 -21.77 -24.11
CA SER A 332 -63.78 -23.12 -24.60
C SER A 332 -65.00 -23.74 -23.93
N GLU A 333 -65.23 -23.49 -22.65
CA GLU A 333 -66.41 -23.96 -21.92
C GLU A 333 -67.67 -23.21 -22.39
N GLU A 334 -67.59 -21.88 -22.53
CA GLU A 334 -68.69 -21.05 -23.04
C GLU A 334 -69.07 -21.44 -24.47
N THR A 335 -68.09 -21.62 -25.36
CA THR A 335 -68.35 -22.09 -26.74
C THR A 335 -68.90 -23.52 -26.76
N ALA A 336 -68.47 -24.40 -25.86
CA ALA A 336 -69.05 -25.74 -25.72
C ALA A 336 -70.52 -25.66 -25.26
N ASP A 337 -70.83 -24.84 -24.25
CA ASP A 337 -72.20 -24.63 -23.76
C ASP A 337 -73.11 -24.02 -24.84
N GLU A 338 -72.62 -23.02 -25.57
CA GLU A 338 -73.32 -22.47 -26.74
C GLU A 338 -73.58 -23.54 -27.80
N SER A 339 -72.60 -24.40 -28.09
CA SER A 339 -72.76 -25.50 -29.05
C SER A 339 -73.81 -26.52 -28.59
N VAL A 340 -73.87 -26.82 -27.28
CA VAL A 340 -74.88 -27.73 -26.70
C VAL A 340 -76.27 -27.10 -26.76
N LEU A 341 -76.40 -25.81 -26.46
CA LEU A 341 -77.67 -25.09 -26.58
C LEU A 341 -78.13 -25.01 -28.04
N ALA A 342 -77.22 -24.70 -28.97
CA ALA A 342 -77.49 -24.70 -30.40
C ALA A 342 -77.93 -26.08 -30.88
N ALA A 343 -77.23 -27.15 -30.48
CA ALA A 343 -77.60 -28.53 -30.81
C ALA A 343 -78.98 -28.90 -30.27
N LYS A 344 -79.30 -28.59 -29.00
CA LYS A 344 -80.65 -28.80 -28.42
C LYS A 344 -81.72 -28.00 -29.14
N SER A 345 -81.43 -26.77 -29.55
CA SER A 345 -82.37 -25.94 -30.30
C SER A 345 -82.64 -26.51 -31.70
N ALA A 346 -81.59 -26.98 -32.39
CA ALA A 346 -81.68 -27.64 -33.69
C ALA A 346 -82.42 -28.97 -33.59
N GLU A 347 -82.18 -29.76 -32.54
CA GLU A 347 -82.91 -31.00 -32.26
C GLU A 347 -84.40 -30.73 -32.04
N ARG A 348 -84.75 -29.72 -31.22
CA ARG A 348 -86.16 -29.31 -31.01
C ARG A 348 -86.82 -28.88 -32.32
N LEU A 349 -86.14 -28.06 -33.12
CA LEU A 349 -86.64 -27.61 -34.41
C LEU A 349 -86.81 -28.79 -35.38
N GLY A 350 -85.84 -29.71 -35.41
CA GLY A 350 -85.89 -30.96 -36.15
C GLY A 350 -87.07 -31.84 -35.74
N ALA A 351 -87.34 -31.97 -34.44
CA ALA A 351 -88.49 -32.71 -33.92
C ALA A 351 -89.83 -32.08 -34.33
N VAL A 352 -89.93 -30.74 -34.31
CA VAL A 352 -91.11 -30.01 -34.80
C VAL A 352 -91.35 -30.26 -36.29
N HIS A 353 -90.30 -30.12 -37.12
CA HIS A 353 -90.39 -30.40 -38.56
C HIS A 353 -90.71 -31.88 -38.83
N HIS A 354 -90.15 -32.81 -38.08
CA HIS A 354 -90.47 -34.23 -38.19
C HIS A 354 -91.95 -34.49 -37.88
N ARG A 355 -92.48 -33.91 -36.80
CA ARG A 355 -93.90 -34.02 -36.45
C ARG A 355 -94.80 -33.43 -37.54
N GLN A 356 -94.45 -32.27 -38.09
CA GLN A 356 -95.19 -31.67 -39.21
C GLN A 356 -95.16 -32.56 -40.46
N SER A 357 -93.99 -33.13 -40.80
CA SER A 357 -93.87 -34.07 -41.92
C SER A 357 -94.72 -35.33 -41.71
N LEU A 358 -94.72 -35.91 -40.51
CA LEU A 358 -95.56 -37.05 -40.19
C LEU A 358 -97.06 -36.71 -40.26
N ALA A 359 -97.46 -35.51 -39.83
CA ALA A 359 -98.84 -35.05 -39.94
C ALA A 359 -99.29 -34.90 -41.41
N LEU A 360 -98.42 -34.35 -42.27
CA LEU A 360 -98.67 -34.25 -43.71
C LEU A 360 -98.75 -35.64 -44.36
N ARG A 361 -97.80 -36.54 -44.10
CA ARG A 361 -97.86 -37.94 -44.59
C ARG A 361 -99.12 -38.66 -44.12
N ARG A 362 -99.55 -38.44 -42.89
CA ARG A 362 -100.82 -39.00 -42.37
C ARG A 362 -102.01 -38.43 -43.14
N ALA A 363 -102.03 -37.13 -43.42
CA ALA A 363 -103.10 -36.51 -44.20
C ALA A 363 -103.15 -37.07 -45.63
N GLU A 364 -101.99 -37.19 -46.30
CA GLU A 364 -101.87 -37.82 -47.63
C GLU A 364 -102.38 -39.26 -47.62
N ALA A 365 -101.87 -40.11 -46.72
CA ALA A 365 -102.33 -41.50 -46.58
C ALA A 365 -103.83 -41.60 -46.29
N GLN A 366 -104.40 -40.66 -45.53
CA GLN A 366 -105.82 -40.64 -45.23
C GLN A 366 -106.66 -40.21 -46.44
N THR A 367 -106.16 -39.30 -47.27
CA THR A 367 -106.80 -38.98 -48.56
C THR A 367 -106.77 -40.16 -49.52
N GLU A 368 -105.65 -40.86 -49.64
CA GLU A 368 -105.50 -42.08 -50.45
C GLU A 368 -106.42 -43.20 -49.96
N TYR A 369 -106.52 -43.39 -48.64
CA TYR A 369 -107.45 -44.34 -48.03
C TYR A 369 -108.90 -44.01 -48.40
N HIS A 370 -109.31 -42.74 -48.27
CA HIS A 370 -110.66 -42.32 -48.64
C HIS A 370 -110.96 -42.46 -50.13
N ALA A 371 -109.96 -42.26 -51.00
CA ALA A 371 -110.10 -42.53 -52.44
C ALA A 371 -110.28 -44.04 -52.70
N SER A 372 -109.43 -44.88 -52.13
CA SER A 372 -109.48 -46.34 -52.24
C SER A 372 -110.80 -46.91 -51.71
N GLU A 373 -111.31 -46.38 -50.59
CA GLU A 373 -112.60 -46.78 -50.00
C GLU A 373 -113.78 -46.42 -50.93
N ARG A 374 -113.73 -45.27 -51.62
CA ARG A 374 -114.75 -44.90 -52.62
C ARG A 374 -114.69 -45.83 -53.83
N GLU A 375 -113.50 -46.15 -54.32
CA GLU A 375 -113.32 -47.11 -55.42
C GLU A 375 -113.83 -48.49 -55.03
N TYR A 376 -113.50 -48.97 -53.83
CA TYR A 376 -114.01 -50.23 -53.29
C TYR A 376 -115.54 -50.25 -53.21
N ARG A 377 -116.17 -49.21 -52.67
CA ARG A 377 -117.65 -49.11 -52.60
C ARG A 377 -118.28 -49.10 -53.98
N THR A 378 -117.67 -48.40 -54.94
CA THR A 378 -118.15 -48.35 -56.33
C THR A 378 -118.03 -49.73 -57.00
N ALA A 379 -116.90 -50.40 -56.84
CA ALA A 379 -116.68 -51.75 -57.33
C ALA A 379 -117.65 -52.77 -56.70
N ARG A 380 -117.89 -52.66 -55.38
CA ARG A 380 -118.86 -53.49 -54.67
C ARG A 380 -120.28 -53.28 -55.18
N ARG A 381 -120.71 -52.03 -55.36
CA ARG A 381 -122.01 -51.70 -55.94
C ARG A 381 -122.15 -52.24 -57.36
N ASN A 382 -121.12 -52.10 -58.19
CA ASN A 382 -121.12 -52.68 -59.54
C ASN A 382 -121.26 -54.20 -59.49
N LYS A 383 -120.54 -54.90 -58.60
CA LYS A 383 -120.68 -56.35 -58.40
C LYS A 383 -122.13 -56.72 -58.06
N GLU A 384 -122.76 -56.02 -57.13
CA GLU A 384 -124.16 -56.26 -56.74
C GLU A 384 -125.13 -56.02 -57.92
N VAL A 385 -124.90 -54.97 -58.72
CA VAL A 385 -125.69 -54.69 -59.94
C VAL A 385 -125.52 -55.79 -60.99
N TRP A 386 -124.28 -56.24 -61.26
CA TRP A 386 -124.01 -57.32 -62.20
C TRP A 386 -124.62 -58.65 -61.73
N GLN A 387 -124.61 -58.94 -60.43
CA GLN A 387 -125.30 -60.11 -59.86
C GLN A 387 -126.81 -60.02 -60.05
N ALA A 388 -127.41 -58.85 -59.82
CA ALA A 388 -128.84 -58.62 -60.03
C ALA A 388 -129.25 -58.75 -61.52
N ALA A 389 -128.39 -58.31 -62.44
CA ALA A 389 -128.63 -58.41 -63.88
C ALA A 389 -128.79 -59.88 -64.36
N ILE A 390 -128.06 -60.82 -63.77
CA ILE A 390 -128.19 -62.27 -64.07
C ILE A 390 -129.60 -62.77 -63.73
N PHE A 391 -130.13 -62.37 -62.57
CA PHE A 391 -131.48 -62.76 -62.17
C PHE A 391 -132.54 -62.08 -63.04
N LEU A 392 -132.34 -60.82 -63.44
CA LEU A 392 -133.25 -60.11 -64.33
C LEU A 392 -133.34 -60.77 -65.72
N ALA A 393 -132.20 -61.20 -66.29
CA ALA A 393 -132.16 -61.91 -67.57
C ALA A 393 -132.98 -63.21 -67.54
N ARG A 394 -132.86 -64.00 -66.46
CA ARG A 394 -133.67 -65.22 -66.27
C ARG A 394 -135.16 -64.95 -66.20
N VAL A 395 -135.57 -63.83 -65.60
CA VAL A 395 -136.99 -63.41 -65.55
C VAL A 395 -137.49 -63.00 -66.93
N TRP A 396 -136.65 -62.34 -67.74
CA TRP A 396 -137.01 -61.98 -69.11
C TRP A 396 -137.13 -63.20 -70.02
N ASP A 397 -136.21 -64.16 -69.95
CA ASP A 397 -136.29 -65.41 -70.71
C ASP A 397 -137.57 -66.19 -70.36
N ALA A 398 -137.85 -66.37 -69.05
CA ALA A 398 -139.08 -67.03 -68.60
C ALA A 398 -140.37 -66.32 -69.06
N ARG A 399 -140.31 -64.99 -69.21
CA ARG A 399 -141.44 -64.18 -69.69
C ARG A 399 -141.64 -64.32 -71.21
N ALA A 400 -140.55 -64.44 -71.97
CA ALA A 400 -140.58 -64.73 -73.40
C ALA A 400 -141.14 -66.13 -73.68
N ASP A 401 -140.68 -67.14 -72.94
CA ASP A 401 -141.18 -68.52 -73.04
C ASP A 401 -142.69 -68.61 -72.75
N ALA A 402 -143.15 -67.91 -71.71
CA ALA A 402 -144.57 -67.85 -71.36
C ALA A 402 -145.44 -67.16 -72.43
N ALA A 403 -144.89 -66.19 -73.17
CA ALA A 403 -145.60 -65.56 -74.29
C ALA A 403 -145.72 -66.53 -75.49
N GLN A 404 -144.64 -67.24 -75.81
CA GLN A 404 -144.60 -68.20 -76.91
C GLN A 404 -145.53 -69.41 -76.67
N LEU A 405 -145.58 -69.93 -75.44
CA LEU A 405 -146.51 -71.00 -75.06
C LEU A 405 -147.98 -70.61 -75.17
N ARG A 406 -148.32 -69.35 -74.84
CA ARG A 406 -149.70 -68.84 -75.00
C ARG A 406 -150.11 -68.73 -76.46
N GLU A 407 -149.20 -68.28 -77.33
CA GLU A 407 -149.46 -68.18 -78.77
C GLU A 407 -149.68 -69.57 -79.42
N GLN A 408 -148.91 -70.58 -78.99
CA GLN A 408 -149.09 -71.96 -79.46
C GLN A 408 -150.44 -72.56 -79.04
N LEU A 409 -150.92 -72.22 -77.84
CA LEU A 409 -152.22 -72.66 -77.33
C LEU A 409 -153.39 -72.10 -78.17
N GLU A 410 -153.33 -70.81 -78.52
CA GLU A 410 -154.37 -70.17 -79.34
C GLU A 410 -154.43 -70.73 -80.77
N ARG A 411 -153.28 -71.07 -81.38
CA ARG A 411 -153.23 -71.71 -82.70
C ARG A 411 -153.85 -73.10 -82.68
N LYS A 412 -153.52 -73.92 -81.68
CA LYS A 412 -154.09 -75.26 -81.51
C LYS A 412 -155.60 -75.23 -81.30
N LEU A 413 -156.13 -74.25 -80.56
CA LEU A 413 -157.57 -74.13 -80.32
C LEU A 413 -158.36 -73.71 -81.57
N LYS A 414 -157.77 -72.97 -82.51
CA LYS A 414 -158.41 -72.65 -83.80
C LYS A 414 -158.44 -73.83 -84.77
N GLU A 415 -157.43 -74.70 -84.72
CA GLU A 415 -157.27 -75.83 -85.64
C GLU A 415 -158.32 -76.95 -85.39
N PHE A 416 -158.68 -77.21 -84.13
CA PHE A 416 -159.64 -78.27 -83.76
C PHE A 416 -161.11 -77.81 -83.64
N ALA A 417 -161.42 -76.56 -84.01
CA ALA A 417 -162.77 -76.01 -83.96
C ALA A 417 -163.84 -76.81 -84.76
N PRO A 418 -163.60 -77.26 -86.02
CA PRO A 418 -164.62 -77.98 -86.79
C PRO A 418 -164.82 -79.44 -86.33
N GLU A 419 -163.82 -80.05 -85.70
CA GLU A 419 -163.92 -81.41 -85.13
C GLU A 419 -164.70 -81.41 -83.82
N LEU A 420 -164.53 -80.38 -82.98
CA LEU A 420 -165.33 -80.15 -81.76
C LEU A 420 -166.82 -79.91 -82.07
N GLU A 421 -167.14 -79.22 -83.17
CA GLU A 421 -168.53 -79.02 -83.62
C GLU A 421 -169.19 -80.33 -84.11
N ARG A 422 -168.46 -81.19 -84.83
CA ARG A 422 -168.95 -82.50 -85.27
C ARG A 422 -169.20 -83.46 -84.11
N VAL A 423 -168.33 -83.44 -83.08
CA VAL A 423 -168.51 -84.22 -81.86
C VAL A 423 -169.70 -83.73 -81.05
N ARG A 424 -169.88 -82.40 -80.92
CA ARG A 424 -171.06 -81.82 -80.26
C ARG A 424 -172.38 -82.19 -80.94
N ASN A 425 -172.46 -82.09 -82.26
CA ASN A 425 -173.68 -82.43 -83.02
C ASN A 425 -174.00 -83.93 -83.00
N SER A 426 -172.98 -84.78 -83.00
CA SER A 426 -173.15 -86.24 -82.85
C SER A 426 -173.64 -86.61 -81.45
N ALA A 427 -173.10 -85.94 -80.42
CA ALA A 427 -173.53 -86.12 -79.03
C ALA A 427 -174.96 -85.64 -78.78
N THR A 428 -175.42 -84.56 -79.43
CA THR A 428 -176.82 -84.08 -79.32
C THR A 428 -177.81 -85.01 -80.02
N ARG A 429 -177.45 -85.60 -81.17
CA ARG A 429 -178.29 -86.60 -81.86
C ARG A 429 -178.44 -87.89 -81.05
N LEU A 430 -177.37 -88.34 -80.39
CA LEU A 430 -177.39 -89.52 -79.52
C LEU A 430 -178.24 -89.28 -78.26
N ALA A 431 -178.12 -88.09 -77.64
CA ALA A 431 -178.92 -87.72 -76.47
C ALA A 431 -180.43 -87.68 -76.79
N ASN A 432 -180.82 -87.07 -77.91
CA ASN A 432 -182.23 -86.99 -78.33
C ASN A 432 -182.82 -88.36 -78.72
N ALA A 433 -182.02 -89.27 -79.30
CA ALA A 433 -182.47 -90.63 -79.63
C ALA A 433 -182.71 -91.49 -78.38
N LEU A 434 -181.87 -91.34 -77.35
CA LEU A 434 -182.03 -92.02 -76.06
C LEU A 434 -183.23 -91.49 -75.26
N GLU A 435 -183.51 -90.18 -75.32
CA GLU A 435 -184.71 -89.59 -74.72
C GLU A 435 -186.01 -90.05 -75.40
N HIS A 436 -186.02 -90.17 -76.74
CA HIS A 436 -187.20 -90.63 -77.48
C HIS A 436 -187.50 -92.12 -77.26
N ALA A 437 -186.46 -92.95 -77.17
CA ALA A 437 -186.58 -94.38 -76.84
C ALA A 437 -187.07 -94.60 -75.38
N ALA A 438 -186.60 -93.77 -74.44
CA ALA A 438 -187.06 -93.81 -73.05
C ALA A 438 -188.52 -93.33 -72.89
N GLY A 439 -189.01 -92.48 -73.79
CA GLY A 439 -190.42 -92.05 -73.83
C GLY A 439 -191.36 -93.11 -74.39
N ALA A 440 -190.96 -93.83 -75.45
CA ALA A 440 -191.79 -94.86 -76.09
C ALA A 440 -192.02 -96.08 -75.20
N SER A 441 -191.00 -96.58 -74.48
CA SER A 441 -191.16 -97.70 -73.54
C SER A 441 -192.00 -97.35 -72.30
N ARG A 442 -192.21 -96.06 -71.98
CA ARG A 442 -193.14 -95.66 -70.92
C ARG A 442 -194.60 -95.63 -71.37
N GLN A 443 -194.88 -95.50 -72.67
CA GLN A 443 -196.25 -95.53 -73.20
C GLN A 443 -196.75 -96.96 -73.46
N GLU A 444 -195.88 -97.91 -73.82
CA GLU A 444 -196.26 -99.33 -73.94
C GLU A 444 -196.53 -100.00 -72.57
N ALA A 445 -195.90 -99.54 -71.49
CA ALA A 445 -196.18 -100.04 -70.14
C ALA A 445 -197.51 -99.50 -69.55
N ALA A 446 -198.10 -98.46 -70.14
CA ALA A 446 -199.37 -97.87 -69.69
C ALA A 446 -200.59 -98.43 -70.44
N SER A 447 -200.39 -99.26 -71.48
CA SER A 447 -201.48 -99.85 -72.29
C SER A 447 -201.73 -101.34 -72.01
N LEU A 448 -201.22 -101.89 -70.91
CA LEU A 448 -201.47 -103.27 -70.45
C LEU A 448 -201.95 -103.31 -68.99
N ASP A 449 -202.80 -102.33 -68.64
CA ASP A 449 -203.65 -102.32 -67.44
C ASP A 449 -205.16 -102.20 -67.83
N ALA A 450 -205.54 -102.75 -68.99
CA ALA A 450 -206.93 -103.00 -69.44
C ALA A 450 -206.94 -104.16 -70.44
#